data_AF-A0A1F4A3B5-F1
#
_entry.id   AF-A0A1F4A3B5-F1
#
_cell.length_a   1.000
_cell.length_b   1.000
_cell.length_c   1.000
_cell.angle_alpha   90.00
_cell.angle_beta   90.00
_cell.angle_gamma   90.00
#
_symmetry.space_group_name_H-M   'P 1'
#
loop_
_entity.id
_entity.type
_entity.pdbx_description
1 polymer ?
#
loop_
_entity_poly.entity_id
_entity_poly.type
_entity_poly.pdbx_seq_one_letter_code
_entity_poly.pdbx_strand_id
1 'polypeptide(L)'
;MNANPLPPPSTETLAIVRRLIGFDTVSRNSNLGLIEWVRDYLAGLGVRSRLTYDAAGGKANLFDMRYLPGTDPAEFIERIERYAQTALVPEMHQVSGDAGIVLELLAEAPDLNTPDGDRIACLGMLLAGTSVPGRVGFATDGGHFHRAGVPTIVVGPGSIDQAHKPNEYIELAQVARCELFLTRLRDKLTAR
;
A
#
# COMPACT_ATOMS: atom_id res chain seq x y z
N MET A 1 -15.35 4.32 -31.91
CA MET A 1 -15.03 4.50 -30.48
C MET A 1 -16.33 4.41 -29.70
N ASN A 2 -16.71 3.22 -29.25
CA ASN A 2 -17.91 3.03 -28.44
C ASN A 2 -17.50 3.13 -26.97
N ALA A 3 -17.49 4.35 -26.43
CA ALA A 3 -17.35 4.54 -24.99
C ALA A 3 -18.67 4.10 -24.35
N ASN A 4 -18.69 2.90 -23.76
CA ASN A 4 -19.78 2.49 -22.89
C ASN A 4 -19.79 3.48 -21.71
N PRO A 5 -20.92 4.13 -21.36
CA PRO A 5 -20.94 5.09 -20.28
C PRO A 5 -20.53 4.43 -18.96
N LEU A 6 -19.69 5.12 -18.19
CA LEU A 6 -19.27 4.65 -16.88
C LEU A 6 -20.50 4.50 -15.97
N PRO A 7 -20.58 3.43 -15.15
CA PRO A 7 -21.65 3.28 -14.19
C PRO A 7 -21.61 4.40 -13.14
N PRO A 8 -22.77 4.77 -12.55
CA PRO A 8 -22.81 5.77 -11.49
C PRO A 8 -22.05 5.30 -10.23
N PRO A 9 -21.56 6.24 -9.39
CA PRO A 9 -20.92 5.88 -8.12
C PRO A 9 -21.85 5.10 -7.18
N SER A 10 -21.27 4.20 -6.37
CA SER A 10 -22.05 3.42 -5.38
C SER A 10 -22.64 4.31 -4.28
N THR A 11 -23.68 3.80 -3.61
CA THR A 11 -24.29 4.47 -2.47
C THR A 11 -23.30 4.69 -1.32
N GLU A 12 -22.38 3.73 -1.05
CA GLU A 12 -21.35 3.93 -0.02
C GLU A 12 -20.38 5.05 -0.40
N THR A 13 -19.92 5.07 -1.65
CA THR A 13 -19.05 6.14 -2.15
C THR A 13 -19.69 7.51 -1.97
N LEU A 14 -20.96 7.65 -2.37
CA LEU A 14 -21.70 8.90 -2.21
C LEU A 14 -21.92 9.27 -0.74
N ALA A 15 -22.12 8.30 0.15
CA ALA A 15 -22.26 8.55 1.58
C ALA A 15 -20.96 9.09 2.19
N ILE A 16 -19.81 8.50 1.86
CA ILE A 16 -18.50 8.96 2.32
C ILE A 16 -18.21 10.36 1.77
N VAL A 17 -18.38 10.58 0.47
CA VAL A 17 -18.13 11.89 -0.15
C VAL A 17 -19.01 12.96 0.49
N ARG A 18 -20.31 12.71 0.68
CA ARG A 18 -21.23 13.65 1.36
C ARG A 18 -20.77 13.96 2.78
N ARG A 19 -20.26 12.97 3.51
CA ARG A 19 -19.74 13.17 4.85
C ARG A 19 -18.49 14.05 4.83
N LEU A 20 -17.54 13.76 3.94
CA LEU A 20 -16.29 14.50 3.81
C LEU A 20 -16.51 15.98 3.42
N ILE A 21 -17.38 16.26 2.45
CA ILE A 21 -17.67 17.64 2.04
C ILE A 21 -18.54 18.40 3.06
N GLY A 22 -19.17 17.69 4.00
CA GLY A 22 -20.03 18.28 5.03
C GLY A 22 -19.25 18.91 6.19
N PHE A 23 -17.93 18.71 6.28
CA PHE A 23 -17.09 19.38 7.25
C PHE A 23 -16.73 20.79 6.76
N ASP A 24 -16.87 21.80 7.61
CA ASP A 24 -16.45 23.18 7.32
C ASP A 24 -14.93 23.31 7.44
N THR A 25 -14.21 22.88 6.40
CA THR A 25 -12.75 22.95 6.32
C THR A 25 -12.28 24.19 5.53
N VAL A 26 -13.03 25.29 5.54
CA VAL A 26 -12.56 26.55 4.97
C VAL A 26 -11.25 26.94 5.67
N SER A 27 -10.22 27.38 4.93
CA SER A 27 -8.84 27.51 5.44
C SER A 27 -8.68 28.27 6.77
N ARG A 28 -9.56 29.22 7.10
CA ARG A 28 -9.53 29.93 8.40
C ARG A 28 -9.96 29.08 9.60
N ASN A 29 -10.69 27.99 9.36
CA ASN A 29 -11.22 27.08 10.37
C ASN A 29 -10.30 25.87 10.55
N SER A 30 -10.48 25.18 11.66
CA SER A 30 -9.84 23.88 11.92
C SER A 30 -10.32 22.83 10.91
N ASN A 31 -9.42 21.98 10.41
CA ASN A 31 -9.77 20.82 9.59
C ASN A 31 -9.88 19.51 10.39
N LEU A 32 -9.73 19.57 11.72
CA LEU A 32 -9.60 18.38 12.56
C LEU A 32 -10.83 17.48 12.48
N GLY A 33 -12.04 18.04 12.49
CA GLY A 33 -13.26 17.24 12.42
C GLY A 33 -13.31 16.30 11.19
N LEU A 34 -12.79 16.75 10.04
CA LEU A 34 -12.66 15.91 8.85
C LEU A 34 -11.58 14.85 9.04
N ILE A 35 -10.38 15.28 9.44
CA ILE A 35 -9.19 14.42 9.53
C ILE A 35 -9.36 13.34 10.59
N GLU A 36 -9.95 13.67 11.74
CA GLU A 36 -10.26 12.74 12.81
C GLU A 36 -11.34 11.74 12.38
N TRP A 37 -12.37 12.19 11.65
CA TRP A 37 -13.36 11.28 11.10
C TRP A 37 -12.73 10.28 10.13
N VAL A 38 -11.83 10.74 9.25
CA VAL A 38 -11.08 9.84 8.34
C VAL A 38 -10.22 8.86 9.13
N ARG A 39 -9.46 9.34 10.14
CA ARG A 39 -8.65 8.51 11.04
C ARG A 39 -9.51 7.42 11.70
N ASP A 40 -10.65 7.79 12.27
CA ASP A 40 -11.50 6.87 13.03
C ASP A 40 -12.22 5.88 12.11
N TYR A 41 -12.65 6.33 10.92
CA TYR A 41 -13.18 5.45 9.88
C TYR A 41 -12.15 4.40 9.45
N LEU A 42 -10.90 4.82 9.18
CA LEU A 42 -9.80 3.94 8.85
C LEU A 42 -9.45 2.98 10.00
N ALA A 43 -9.45 3.46 11.24
CA ALA A 43 -9.24 2.63 12.42
C ALA A 43 -10.31 1.54 12.56
N GLY A 44 -11.57 1.85 12.24
CA GLY A 44 -12.66 0.87 12.17
C GLY A 44 -12.44 -0.24 11.13
N LEU A 45 -11.58 0.01 10.13
CA LEU A 45 -11.15 -0.97 9.12
C LEU A 45 -9.81 -1.63 9.47
N GLY A 46 -9.26 -1.38 10.66
CA GLY A 46 -7.97 -1.92 11.11
C GLY A 46 -6.74 -1.13 10.62
N VAL A 47 -6.94 0.03 10.00
CA VAL A 47 -5.84 0.89 9.51
C VAL A 47 -5.47 1.89 10.60
N ARG A 48 -4.25 1.76 11.15
CA ARG A 48 -3.71 2.76 12.09
C ARG A 48 -3.24 3.98 11.30
N SER A 49 -3.74 5.15 11.69
CA SER A 49 -3.39 6.43 11.07
C SER A 49 -2.70 7.35 12.07
N ARG A 50 -1.66 8.06 11.65
CA ARG A 50 -1.01 9.12 12.44
C ARG A 50 -1.43 10.47 11.86
N LEU A 51 -1.83 11.38 12.75
CA LEU A 51 -2.13 12.76 12.41
C LEU A 51 -0.92 13.63 12.69
N THR A 52 -0.52 14.45 11.72
CA THR A 52 0.54 15.44 11.90
C THR A 52 -0.11 16.80 12.05
N TYR A 53 -0.01 17.39 13.25
CA TYR A 53 -0.65 18.66 13.59
C TYR A 53 0.21 19.85 13.20
N ASP A 54 -0.44 21.00 12.99
CA ASP A 54 0.25 22.29 12.99
C ASP A 54 0.74 22.67 14.39
N ALA A 55 1.59 23.70 14.48
CA ALA A 55 2.17 24.11 15.76
C ALA A 55 1.11 24.55 16.81
N ALA A 56 -0.03 25.08 16.35
CA ALA A 56 -1.14 25.48 17.21
C ALA A 56 -2.05 24.31 17.62
N GLY A 57 -1.89 23.13 17.03
CA GLY A 57 -2.76 21.98 17.21
C GLY A 57 -4.17 22.15 16.64
N GLY A 58 -4.41 23.21 15.86
CA GLY A 58 -5.72 23.55 15.30
C GLY A 58 -5.98 22.89 13.94
N LYS A 59 -4.96 22.34 13.30
CA LYS A 59 -5.08 21.63 12.01
C LYS A 59 -4.21 20.39 12.02
N ALA A 60 -4.56 19.42 11.17
CA ALA A 60 -3.75 18.23 10.96
C ALA A 60 -3.77 17.78 9.51
N ASN A 61 -2.75 17.01 9.12
CA ASN A 61 -2.67 16.31 7.84
C ASN A 61 -2.60 14.80 8.07
N LEU A 62 -3.15 14.06 7.11
CA LEU A 62 -3.06 12.61 6.97
C LEU A 62 -2.77 12.30 5.49
N PHE A 63 -1.68 11.58 5.20
CA PHE A 63 -1.20 11.32 3.85
C PHE A 63 -0.81 9.84 3.71
N ASP A 64 -1.28 9.19 2.64
CA ASP A 64 -0.91 7.82 2.24
C ASP A 64 -0.64 7.79 0.74
N MET A 65 0.33 7.00 0.32
CA MET A 65 0.67 6.81 -1.08
C MET A 65 0.87 5.33 -1.39
N ARG A 66 0.27 4.87 -2.48
CA ARG A 66 0.51 3.55 -3.07
C ARG A 66 1.03 3.70 -4.49
N TYR A 67 2.03 2.92 -4.83
CA TYR A 67 2.71 2.94 -6.12
C TYR A 67 2.84 1.52 -6.68
N LEU A 68 2.98 1.42 -8.00
CA LEU A 68 3.12 0.14 -8.69
C LEU A 68 4.55 -0.40 -8.54
N PRO A 69 4.74 -1.73 -8.55
CA PRO A 69 6.07 -2.32 -8.58
C PRO A 69 6.96 -1.73 -9.69
N GLY A 70 8.23 -1.47 -9.37
CA GLY A 70 9.17 -0.81 -10.28
C GLY A 70 9.01 0.71 -10.42
N THR A 71 8.07 1.34 -9.71
CA THR A 71 8.00 2.80 -9.58
C THR A 71 8.88 3.23 -8.41
N ASP A 72 9.76 4.21 -8.61
CA ASP A 72 10.51 4.80 -7.49
C ASP A 72 9.62 5.78 -6.71
N PRO A 73 9.21 5.45 -5.47
CA PRO A 73 8.43 6.37 -4.65
C PRO A 73 9.20 7.63 -4.29
N ALA A 74 10.54 7.58 -4.24
CA ALA A 74 11.37 8.73 -3.91
C ALA A 74 11.21 9.83 -4.96
N GLU A 75 11.18 9.49 -6.25
CA GLU A 75 10.98 10.47 -7.33
C GLU A 75 9.65 11.23 -7.15
N PHE A 76 8.59 10.54 -6.75
CA PHE A 76 7.30 11.16 -6.52
C PHE A 76 7.30 12.06 -5.27
N ILE A 77 7.87 11.59 -4.17
CA ILE A 77 7.99 12.39 -2.94
C ILE A 77 8.86 13.63 -3.18
N GLU A 78 9.98 13.49 -3.89
CA GLU A 78 10.84 14.62 -4.27
C GLU A 78 10.11 15.64 -5.12
N ARG A 79 9.22 15.19 -6.02
CA ARG A 79 8.38 16.10 -6.83
C ARG A 79 7.39 16.87 -5.96
N ILE A 80 6.75 16.21 -4.99
CA ILE A 80 5.86 16.87 -4.02
C ILE A 80 6.65 17.88 -3.20
N GLU A 81 7.78 17.45 -2.63
CA GLU A 81 8.62 18.30 -1.80
C GLU A 81 9.12 19.51 -2.57
N ARG A 82 9.62 19.32 -3.79
CA ARG A 82 10.05 20.41 -4.67
C ARG A 82 8.92 21.41 -4.88
N TYR A 83 7.73 20.95 -5.27
CA TYR A 83 6.60 21.85 -5.49
C TYR A 83 6.18 22.58 -4.21
N ALA A 84 6.15 21.87 -3.07
CA ALA A 84 5.86 22.46 -1.78
C ALA A 84 6.86 23.58 -1.43
N GLN A 85 8.16 23.32 -1.55
CA GLN A 85 9.21 24.27 -1.16
C GLN A 85 9.42 25.40 -2.17
N THR A 86 9.25 25.18 -3.47
CA THR A 86 9.54 26.21 -4.49
C THR A 86 8.34 27.04 -4.91
N ALA A 87 7.11 26.54 -4.72
CA ALA A 87 5.89 27.26 -5.09
C ALA A 87 5.05 27.62 -3.86
N LEU A 88 4.67 26.62 -3.05
CA LEU A 88 3.68 26.83 -1.99
C LEU A 88 4.24 27.58 -0.78
N VAL A 89 5.40 27.18 -0.26
CA VAL A 89 6.00 27.83 0.92
C VAL A 89 6.28 29.32 0.68
N PRO A 90 6.82 29.75 -0.48
CA PRO A 90 6.93 31.18 -0.81
C PRO A 90 5.59 31.93 -0.79
N GLU A 91 4.53 31.34 -1.35
CA GLU A 91 3.17 31.93 -1.31
C GLU A 91 2.62 32.00 0.12
N MET A 92 2.84 30.95 0.92
CA MET A 92 2.43 30.91 2.33
C MET A 92 3.13 32.00 3.15
N HIS A 93 4.43 32.20 2.93
CA HIS A 93 5.20 33.23 3.63
C HIS A 93 4.75 34.66 3.31
N GLN A 94 4.07 34.91 2.19
CA GLN A 94 3.44 36.22 1.92
C GLN A 94 2.29 36.53 2.88
N VAL A 95 1.68 35.50 3.48
CA VAL A 95 0.59 35.61 4.45
C VAL A 95 1.10 35.49 5.88
N SER A 96 2.01 34.54 6.14
CA SER A 96 2.59 34.27 7.46
C SER A 96 3.99 33.68 7.34
N GLY A 97 5.00 34.37 7.86
CA GLY A 97 6.41 33.95 7.78
C GLY A 97 6.75 32.67 8.54
N ASP A 98 5.93 32.26 9.50
CA ASP A 98 6.14 31.04 10.30
C ASP A 98 5.46 29.78 9.69
N ALA A 99 4.80 29.91 8.54
CA ALA A 99 4.05 28.81 7.93
C ALA A 99 4.95 27.97 7.01
N GLY A 100 4.88 26.63 7.11
CA GLY A 100 5.70 25.74 6.27
C GLY A 100 5.05 24.38 6.01
N ILE A 101 5.72 23.56 5.18
CA ILE A 101 5.32 22.19 4.86
C ILE A 101 6.51 21.27 5.14
N VAL A 102 6.27 20.20 5.90
CA VAL A 102 7.25 19.15 6.20
C VAL A 102 6.64 17.80 5.81
N LEU A 103 7.43 16.97 5.12
CA LEU A 103 7.07 15.59 4.80
C LEU A 103 7.92 14.65 5.66
N GLU A 104 7.27 13.70 6.32
CA GLU A 104 7.92 12.68 7.14
C GLU A 104 7.48 11.30 6.62
N LEU A 105 8.44 10.45 6.24
CA LEU A 105 8.15 9.07 5.86
C LEU A 105 8.00 8.23 7.14
N LEU A 106 6.77 7.81 7.43
CA LEU A 106 6.45 7.08 8.67
C LEU A 106 6.55 5.56 8.53
N ALA A 107 6.19 5.03 7.36
CA ALA A 107 6.22 3.61 7.07
C ALA A 107 6.42 3.41 5.56
N GLU A 108 7.18 2.39 5.22
CA GLU A 108 7.45 2.00 3.85
C GLU A 108 7.23 0.49 3.73
N ALA A 109 6.57 0.08 2.65
CA ALA A 109 6.44 -1.31 2.26
C ALA A 109 7.02 -1.47 0.85
N PRO A 110 8.30 -1.86 0.72
CA PRO A 110 8.94 -2.01 -0.58
C PRO A 110 8.22 -3.03 -1.44
N ASP A 111 8.25 -2.84 -2.75
CA ASP A 111 7.68 -3.78 -3.69
C ASP A 111 8.53 -5.06 -3.78
N LEU A 112 7.86 -6.18 -4.02
CA LEU A 112 8.50 -7.42 -4.43
C LEU A 112 8.32 -7.58 -5.94
N ASN A 113 9.33 -7.17 -6.71
CA ASN A 113 9.30 -7.18 -8.18
C ASN A 113 10.29 -8.19 -8.77
N THR A 114 10.25 -9.43 -8.28
CA THR A 114 11.09 -10.49 -8.85
C THR A 114 10.63 -10.80 -10.28
N PRO A 115 11.52 -10.71 -11.30
CA PRO A 115 11.16 -10.97 -12.69
C PRO A 115 10.66 -12.40 -12.90
N ASP A 116 9.70 -12.59 -13.80
CA ASP A 116 9.14 -13.93 -14.06
C ASP A 116 10.19 -14.92 -14.60
N GLY A 117 11.19 -14.41 -15.32
CA GLY A 117 12.32 -15.17 -15.83
C GLY A 117 13.47 -15.38 -14.83
N ASP A 118 13.36 -14.87 -13.60
CA ASP A 118 14.39 -15.08 -12.59
C ASP A 118 14.49 -16.57 -12.22
N ARG A 119 15.70 -17.05 -11.89
CA ARG A 119 15.94 -18.43 -11.48
C ARG A 119 15.11 -18.82 -10.27
N ILE A 120 14.89 -17.91 -9.32
CA ILE A 120 14.07 -18.20 -8.13
C ILE A 120 12.58 -18.32 -8.49
N ALA A 121 12.09 -17.47 -9.39
CA ALA A 121 10.71 -17.53 -9.88
C ALA A 121 10.46 -18.82 -10.68
N CYS A 122 11.36 -19.13 -11.62
CA CYS A 122 11.33 -20.38 -12.39
C CYS A 122 11.36 -21.62 -11.50
N LEU A 123 12.23 -21.63 -10.48
CA LEU A 123 12.32 -22.72 -9.53
C LEU A 123 11.03 -22.85 -8.72
N GLY A 124 10.49 -21.74 -8.19
CA GLY A 124 9.24 -21.73 -7.44
C GLY A 124 8.07 -22.31 -8.23
N MET A 125 7.90 -21.85 -9.47
CA MET A 125 6.88 -22.34 -10.39
C MET A 125 7.02 -23.85 -10.65
N LEU A 126 8.24 -24.31 -10.97
CA LEU A 126 8.53 -25.73 -11.20
C LEU A 126 8.17 -26.59 -9.97
N LEU A 127 8.59 -26.18 -8.78
CA LEU A 127 8.36 -26.93 -7.54
C LEU A 127 6.88 -26.94 -7.14
N ALA A 128 6.18 -25.84 -7.39
CA ALA A 128 4.74 -25.68 -7.15
C ALA A 128 3.88 -26.39 -8.21
N GLY A 129 4.46 -26.81 -9.34
CA GLY A 129 3.73 -27.45 -10.44
C GLY A 129 2.83 -26.48 -11.21
N THR A 130 3.23 -25.20 -11.30
CA THR A 130 2.55 -24.17 -12.10
C THR A 130 3.53 -23.58 -13.11
N SER A 131 3.01 -22.95 -14.16
CA SER A 131 3.78 -22.16 -15.13
C SER A 131 3.31 -20.71 -15.20
N VAL A 132 2.38 -20.32 -14.33
CA VAL A 132 1.77 -18.99 -14.32
C VAL A 132 2.23 -18.25 -13.06
N PRO A 133 2.93 -17.12 -13.20
CA PRO A 133 3.32 -16.31 -12.06
C PRO A 133 2.09 -15.61 -11.45
N GLY A 134 2.06 -15.53 -10.13
CA GLY A 134 1.06 -14.75 -9.38
C GLY A 134 1.51 -13.32 -9.15
N ARG A 135 0.55 -12.41 -9.01
CA ARG A 135 0.73 -11.01 -8.56
C ARG A 135 -0.44 -10.61 -7.68
N VAL A 136 -0.18 -9.78 -6.68
CA VAL A 136 -1.18 -9.31 -5.71
C VAL A 136 -0.93 -7.85 -5.34
N GLY A 137 -1.99 -7.12 -4.98
CA GLY A 137 -1.95 -5.68 -4.68
C GLY A 137 -1.65 -5.32 -3.22
N PHE A 138 -0.99 -6.20 -2.48
CA PHE A 138 -0.65 -6.01 -1.06
C PHE A 138 0.80 -6.37 -0.78
N ALA A 139 1.33 -5.81 0.31
CA ALA A 139 2.73 -5.96 0.70
C ALA A 139 3.01 -7.28 1.42
N THR A 140 4.27 -7.70 1.37
CA THR A 140 4.84 -8.80 2.17
C THR A 140 6.25 -8.40 2.60
N ASP A 141 6.83 -9.10 3.58
CA ASP A 141 8.23 -8.90 3.97
C ASP A 141 9.22 -9.20 2.81
N GLY A 142 8.76 -9.90 1.76
CA GLY A 142 9.57 -10.24 0.60
C GLY A 142 10.16 -9.04 -0.13
N GLY A 143 9.49 -7.88 -0.11
CA GLY A 143 10.03 -6.64 -0.69
C GLY A 143 11.32 -6.17 -0.01
N HIS A 144 11.42 -6.35 1.32
CA HIS A 144 12.64 -6.02 2.06
C HIS A 144 13.80 -6.95 1.69
N PHE A 145 13.56 -8.25 1.55
CA PHE A 145 14.58 -9.22 1.13
C PHE A 145 15.05 -8.96 -0.31
N HIS A 146 14.11 -8.67 -1.21
CA HIS A 146 14.42 -8.31 -2.59
C HIS A 146 15.31 -7.06 -2.65
N ARG A 147 14.97 -6.01 -1.90
CA ARG A 147 15.79 -4.79 -1.79
C ARG A 147 17.18 -5.06 -1.21
N ALA A 148 17.31 -6.05 -0.32
CA ALA A 148 18.60 -6.50 0.21
C ALA A 148 19.42 -7.34 -0.79
N GLY A 149 18.93 -7.54 -2.01
CA GLY A 149 19.60 -8.34 -3.05
C GLY A 149 19.38 -9.84 -2.93
N VAL A 150 18.43 -10.28 -2.09
CA VAL A 150 18.10 -11.70 -1.95
C VAL A 150 17.01 -12.07 -2.97
N PRO A 151 17.26 -13.01 -3.90
CA PRO A 151 16.22 -13.51 -4.80
C PRO A 151 15.06 -14.09 -3.99
N THR A 152 13.85 -13.55 -4.17
CA THR A 152 12.72 -13.78 -3.26
C THR A 152 11.45 -14.09 -4.03
N ILE A 153 10.70 -15.07 -3.56
CA ILE A 153 9.33 -15.36 -4.01
C ILE A 153 8.44 -15.60 -2.79
N VAL A 154 7.14 -15.41 -2.96
CA VAL A 154 6.14 -15.80 -1.96
C VAL A 154 5.49 -17.10 -2.41
N VAL A 155 5.53 -18.11 -1.55
CA VAL A 155 4.90 -19.41 -1.78
C VAL A 155 4.17 -19.84 -0.51
N GLY A 156 2.98 -20.42 -0.66
CA GLY A 156 2.19 -20.84 0.49
C GLY A 156 0.85 -21.46 0.09
N PRO A 157 0.14 -22.09 1.04
CA PRO A 157 -1.17 -22.65 0.83
C PRO A 157 -2.25 -21.54 0.84
N GLY A 158 -3.46 -21.91 0.41
CA GLY A 158 -4.63 -21.04 0.52
C GLY A 158 -4.85 -20.10 -0.67
N SER A 159 -5.75 -19.15 -0.48
CA SER A 159 -6.02 -18.02 -1.37
C SER A 159 -6.22 -16.78 -0.53
N ILE A 160 -5.79 -15.62 -1.04
CA ILE A 160 -6.08 -14.35 -0.37
C ILE A 160 -7.59 -14.08 -0.29
N ASP A 161 -8.38 -14.65 -1.20
CA ASP A 161 -9.84 -14.54 -1.15
C ASP A 161 -10.45 -15.15 0.12
N GLN A 162 -9.69 -15.96 0.87
CA GLN A 162 -10.11 -16.59 2.13
C GLN A 162 -9.45 -15.97 3.37
N ALA A 163 -8.35 -15.23 3.20
CA ALA A 163 -7.58 -14.67 4.30
C ALA A 163 -8.33 -13.52 5.01
N HIS A 164 -8.04 -13.32 6.31
CA HIS A 164 -8.58 -12.24 7.15
C HIS A 164 -10.12 -12.20 7.22
N LYS A 165 -10.76 -13.38 7.15
CA LYS A 165 -12.21 -13.54 7.30
C LYS A 165 -12.52 -14.25 8.61
N PRO A 166 -13.69 -14.02 9.25
CA PRO A 166 -14.05 -14.71 10.49
C PRO A 166 -14.03 -16.23 10.40
N ASN A 167 -14.25 -16.77 9.20
CA ASN A 167 -14.21 -18.19 8.87
C ASN A 167 -13.01 -18.54 7.99
N GLU A 168 -11.86 -17.91 8.20
CA GLU A 168 -10.61 -18.23 7.52
C GLU A 168 -10.22 -19.71 7.72
N TYR A 169 -9.86 -20.39 6.62
CA TYR A 169 -9.45 -21.78 6.63
C TYR A 169 -8.45 -22.08 5.51
N ILE A 170 -7.72 -23.19 5.65
CA ILE A 170 -6.94 -23.81 4.58
C ILE A 170 -7.30 -25.29 4.50
N GLU A 171 -7.36 -25.84 3.30
CA GLU A 171 -7.64 -27.25 3.07
C GLU A 171 -6.42 -28.11 3.42
N LEU A 172 -6.63 -29.30 4.01
CA LEU A 172 -5.55 -30.25 4.26
C LEU A 172 -4.80 -30.61 2.97
N ALA A 173 -5.51 -30.68 1.84
CA ALA A 173 -4.91 -30.89 0.53
C ALA A 173 -3.99 -29.75 0.09
N GLN A 174 -4.23 -28.50 0.53
CA GLN A 174 -3.33 -27.36 0.28
C GLN A 174 -2.04 -27.50 1.11
N VAL A 175 -2.15 -27.92 2.37
CA VAL A 175 -1.00 -28.18 3.24
C VAL A 175 -0.11 -29.29 2.65
N ALA A 176 -0.70 -30.41 2.23
CA ALA A 176 0.03 -31.50 1.60
C ALA A 176 0.80 -31.06 0.32
N ARG A 177 0.26 -30.10 -0.45
CA ARG A 177 0.98 -29.53 -1.61
C ARG A 177 2.20 -28.70 -1.18
N CYS A 178 2.12 -27.98 -0.07
CA CYS A 178 3.27 -27.25 0.47
C CYS A 178 4.36 -28.20 0.98
N GLU A 179 3.99 -29.30 1.64
CA GLU A 179 4.96 -30.33 2.05
C GLU A 179 5.66 -30.97 0.84
N LEU A 180 4.91 -31.24 -0.24
CA LEU A 180 5.46 -31.72 -1.51
C LEU A 180 6.42 -30.69 -2.12
N PHE A 181 6.08 -29.40 -2.09
CA PHE A 181 6.96 -28.33 -2.54
C PHE A 181 8.29 -28.33 -1.77
N LEU A 182 8.24 -28.38 -0.43
CA LEU A 182 9.42 -28.40 0.43
C LEU A 182 10.28 -29.65 0.21
N THR A 183 9.64 -30.80 0.02
CA THR A 183 10.32 -32.06 -0.30
C THR A 183 11.07 -31.94 -1.62
N ARG A 184 10.41 -31.46 -2.69
CA ARG A 184 11.04 -31.24 -4.00
C ARG A 184 12.17 -30.21 -3.92
N LEU A 185 12.02 -29.16 -3.11
CA LEU A 185 13.06 -28.16 -2.88
C LEU A 185 14.29 -28.80 -2.24
N ARG A 186 14.09 -29.55 -1.14
CA ARG A 186 15.16 -30.31 -0.47
C ARG A 186 15.87 -31.20 -1.48
N ASP A 187 15.13 -32.02 -2.21
CA ASP A 187 15.70 -32.97 -3.17
C ASP A 187 16.52 -32.23 -4.23
N LYS A 188 16.01 -31.12 -4.76
CA LYS A 188 16.72 -30.27 -5.74
C LYS A 188 18.01 -29.66 -5.19
N LEU A 189 18.04 -29.27 -3.92
CA LEU A 189 19.22 -28.69 -3.26
C LEU A 189 20.26 -29.75 -2.86
N THR A 190 19.83 -31.00 -2.64
CA THR A 190 20.70 -32.11 -2.26
C THR A 190 21.19 -32.97 -3.43
N ALA A 191 20.56 -32.86 -4.59
CA ALA A 191 21.00 -33.50 -5.82
C ALA A 191 22.34 -32.88 -6.25
N ARG A 192 23.43 -33.62 -6.01
CA ARG A 192 24.79 -33.30 -6.48
C ARG A 192 24.91 -33.51 -7.98
#